data_AF-A0A1X6WRU5-F1
#
_entry.id   AF-A0A1X6WRU5-F1
#
_cell.length_a   1.000
_cell.length_b   1.000
_cell.length_c   1.000
_cell.angle_alpha   90.00
_cell.angle_beta   90.00
_cell.angle_gamma   90.00
#
_symmetry.space_group_name_H-M   'P 1'
#
loop_
_entity.id
_entity.type
_entity.pdbx_description
1 polymer ?
#
loop_
_entity_poly.entity_id
_entity_poly.type
_entity_poly.pdbx_seq_one_letter_code
_entity_poly.pdbx_strand_id
1 'polypeptide(L)'
;MVLLLMSLFLYLFSPPLYEYPQKINRFEGYRSKKAMKNQENWEKAQKLMITAYKKARKALLVLGILLIITEYLLFFVFHIDVLFLLIMLEGFIVIGTCLYVHLYVEKRI
;
A
#
# COMPACT_ATOMS: atom_id res chain seq x y z
N MET A 1 12.84 4.43 4.72
CA MET A 1 13.26 3.35 3.78
C MET A 1 12.15 2.36 3.41
N VAL A 2 11.32 1.91 4.36
CA VAL A 2 10.24 0.94 4.18
C VAL A 2 9.18 1.45 3.21
N LEU A 3 8.79 2.73 3.31
CA LEU A 3 7.81 3.33 2.40
C LEU A 3 8.30 3.37 0.96
N LEU A 4 9.59 3.64 0.76
CA LEU A 4 10.18 3.63 -0.57
C LEU A 4 10.08 2.22 -1.18
N LEU A 5 10.51 1.18 -0.45
CA LEU A 5 10.41 -0.21 -0.89
C LEU A 5 8.96 -0.60 -1.20
N MET A 6 8.01 -0.26 -0.33
CA MET A 6 6.59 -0.53 -0.55
C MET A 6 6.06 0.20 -1.79
N SER A 7 6.42 1.47 -1.97
CA SER A 7 5.99 2.24 -3.14
C SER A 7 6.57 1.68 -4.44
N LEU A 8 7.82 1.24 -4.44
CA LEU A 8 8.47 0.58 -5.57
C LEU A 8 7.79 -0.76 -5.87
N PHE A 9 7.48 -1.55 -4.85
CA PHE A 9 6.68 -2.76 -5.00
C PHE A 9 5.32 -2.44 -5.65
N LEU A 10 4.60 -1.43 -5.15
CA LEU A 10 3.34 -1.00 -5.76
C LEU A 10 3.52 -0.46 -7.19
N TYR A 11 4.67 0.08 -7.58
CA TYR A 11 4.95 0.50 -8.95
C TYR A 11 5.27 -0.68 -9.88
N LEU A 12 6.11 -1.61 -9.42
CA LEU A 12 6.57 -2.79 -10.18
C LEU A 12 5.45 -3.82 -10.37
N PHE A 13 4.63 -4.03 -9.34
CA PHE A 13 3.56 -5.03 -9.36
C PHE A 13 2.18 -4.46 -9.72
N SER A 14 2.03 -3.13 -9.84
CA SER A 14 0.77 -2.53 -10.33
C SER A 14 0.40 -2.86 -11.78
N PRO A 15 1.33 -3.08 -12.73
CA PRO A 15 1.01 -3.51 -14.09
C PRO A 15 0.51 -4.96 -14.20
N PRO A 16 1.12 -6.00 -13.58
CA PRO A 16 0.59 -7.38 -13.62
C PRO A 16 -0.64 -7.59 -12.72
N LEU A 17 -1.03 -6.62 -11.89
CA LEU A 17 -2.25 -6.69 -11.08
C LEU A 17 -3.57 -6.77 -11.88
N TYR A 18 -3.55 -6.81 -13.22
CA TYR A 18 -4.71 -7.22 -14.05
C TYR A 18 -4.93 -8.74 -14.09
N GLU A 19 -3.97 -9.52 -13.60
CA GLU A 19 -4.07 -10.98 -13.37
C GLU A 19 -4.58 -11.30 -11.96
N TYR A 20 -5.36 -10.41 -11.34
CA TYR A 20 -6.07 -10.79 -10.13
C TYR A 20 -6.90 -12.05 -10.42
N PRO A 21 -7.07 -12.96 -9.43
CA PRO A 21 -7.72 -14.24 -9.69
C PRO A 21 -9.06 -13.99 -10.34
N GLN A 22 -9.27 -14.47 -11.56
CA GLN A 22 -10.53 -14.22 -12.27
C GLN A 22 -11.69 -14.98 -11.64
N LYS A 23 -11.43 -15.90 -10.71
CA LYS A 23 -12.43 -16.61 -9.93
C LYS A 23 -12.16 -16.38 -8.45
N ILE A 24 -13.21 -16.46 -7.65
CA ILE A 24 -13.10 -16.40 -6.18
C ILE A 24 -12.05 -17.41 -5.72
N ASN A 25 -10.96 -16.90 -5.15
CA ASN A 25 -9.86 -17.69 -4.63
C ASN A 25 -9.77 -17.53 -3.12
N ARG A 26 -9.53 -18.63 -2.40
CA ARG A 26 -9.36 -18.61 -0.94
C ARG A 26 -7.98 -18.14 -0.51
N PHE A 27 -6.98 -18.14 -1.40
CA PHE A 27 -5.59 -17.84 -1.07
C PHE A 27 -5.12 -16.47 -1.56
N GLU A 28 -5.64 -16.00 -2.69
CA GLU A 28 -5.15 -14.80 -3.38
C GLU A 28 -6.23 -13.71 -3.51
N GLY A 29 -5.82 -12.46 -3.67
CA GLY A 29 -6.72 -11.31 -3.85
C GLY A 29 -7.32 -10.73 -2.57
N TYR A 30 -8.17 -9.72 -2.75
CA TYR A 30 -8.94 -9.10 -1.67
C TYR A 30 -10.10 -10.00 -1.21
N ARG A 31 -10.05 -10.49 0.04
CA ARG A 31 -10.90 -11.58 0.56
C ARG A 31 -11.80 -11.14 1.72
N SER A 32 -12.55 -10.05 1.56
CA SER A 32 -13.59 -9.72 2.55
C SER A 32 -14.84 -10.60 2.35
N LYS A 33 -15.65 -10.77 3.40
CA LYS A 33 -16.91 -11.52 3.34
C LYS A 33 -17.83 -10.99 2.24
N LYS A 34 -17.89 -9.67 2.04
CA LYS A 34 -18.68 -9.03 0.99
C LYS A 34 -18.11 -9.27 -0.41
N ALA A 35 -16.79 -9.19 -0.54
CA ALA A 35 -16.09 -9.43 -1.80
C ALA A 35 -16.26 -10.87 -2.31
N MET A 36 -16.26 -11.86 -1.40
CA MET A 36 -16.36 -13.28 -1.77
C MET A 36 -17.81 -13.79 -1.93
N LYS A 37 -18.82 -12.92 -1.82
CA LYS A 37 -20.24 -13.32 -1.85
C LYS A 37 -20.67 -13.85 -3.22
N ASN A 38 -20.19 -13.24 -4.30
CA ASN A 38 -20.45 -13.63 -5.67
C ASN A 38 -19.31 -13.13 -6.59
N GLN A 39 -19.32 -13.60 -7.83
CA GLN A 39 -18.27 -13.30 -8.80
C GLN A 39 -18.19 -11.81 -9.18
N GLU A 40 -19.34 -11.13 -9.27
CA GLU A 40 -19.40 -9.69 -9.58
C GLU A 40 -18.74 -8.84 -8.48
N ASN A 41 -19.08 -9.10 -7.22
CA ASN A 41 -18.47 -8.46 -6.06
C ASN A 41 -16.98 -8.72 -5.99
N TRP A 42 -16.56 -9.94 -6.33
CA TRP A 42 -15.16 -10.34 -6.35
C TRP A 42 -14.36 -9.49 -7.33
N GLU A 43 -14.79 -9.43 -8.59
CA GLU A 43 -14.12 -8.64 -9.63
C GLU A 43 -14.13 -7.14 -9.31
N LYS A 44 -15.26 -6.64 -8.81
CA LYS A 44 -15.40 -5.26 -8.38
C LYS A 44 -14.43 -4.92 -7.25
N ALA A 45 -14.29 -5.81 -6.27
CA ALA A 45 -13.36 -5.66 -5.15
C ALA A 45 -11.91 -5.55 -5.60
N GLN A 46 -11.46 -6.45 -6.49
CA GLN A 46 -10.09 -6.43 -6.99
C GLN A 46 -9.81 -5.14 -7.75
N LYS A 47 -10.71 -4.72 -8.66
CA LYS A 47 -10.60 -3.46 -9.41
C LYS A 47 -10.54 -2.23 -8.49
N LEU A 48 -11.36 -2.19 -7.44
CA LEU A 48 -11.36 -1.11 -6.47
C LEU A 48 -10.06 -1.08 -5.65
N MET A 49 -9.57 -2.24 -5.21
CA MET A 49 -8.32 -2.39 -4.48
C MET A 49 -7.14 -1.86 -5.31
N ILE A 50 -7.04 -2.27 -6.57
CA ILE A 50 -6.01 -1.81 -7.51
C ILE A 50 -6.09 -0.29 -7.67
N THR A 51 -7.30 0.25 -7.82
CA THR A 51 -7.53 1.69 -7.95
C THR A 51 -7.06 2.44 -6.70
N ALA A 52 -7.35 1.92 -5.51
CA ALA A 52 -6.92 2.50 -4.24
C ALA A 52 -5.39 2.51 -4.12
N TYR A 53 -4.73 1.40 -4.45
CA TYR A 53 -3.26 1.31 -4.46
C TYR A 53 -2.62 2.25 -5.49
N LYS A 54 -3.19 2.35 -6.70
CA LYS A 54 -2.71 3.30 -7.73
C LYS A 54 -2.79 4.75 -7.27
N LYS A 55 -3.79 5.11 -6.47
CA LYS A 55 -3.90 6.44 -5.85
C LYS A 55 -2.86 6.64 -4.74
N ALA A 56 -2.67 5.64 -3.89
CA ALA A 56 -1.74 5.73 -2.76
C ALA A 56 -0.26 5.72 -3.17
N ARG A 57 0.12 4.98 -4.22
CA ARG A 57 1.54 4.72 -4.56
C ARG A 57 2.36 5.99 -4.78
N LYS A 58 1.81 7.03 -5.43
CA LYS A 58 2.53 8.28 -5.70
C LYS A 58 2.82 9.04 -4.41
N ALA A 59 1.83 9.10 -3.51
CA ALA A 59 1.99 9.73 -2.20
C ALA A 59 3.03 8.98 -1.36
N LEU A 60 2.98 7.64 -1.34
CA LEU A 60 3.97 6.82 -0.62
C LEU A 60 5.38 6.96 -1.18
N LEU A 61 5.53 7.08 -2.50
CA LEU A 61 6.82 7.29 -3.15
C LEU A 61 7.43 8.63 -2.72
N VAL A 62 6.66 9.71 -2.81
CA VAL A 62 7.12 11.06 -2.43
C VAL A 62 7.47 11.09 -0.94
N LEU A 63 6.61 10.55 -0.07
CA LEU A 63 6.88 10.47 1.37
C LEU A 63 8.13 9.63 1.67
N GLY A 64 8.29 8.48 1.01
CA GLY A 64 9.46 7.62 1.20
C GLY A 64 10.77 8.31 0.83
N ILE A 65 10.80 9.08 -0.27
CA ILE A 65 11.98 9.87 -0.67
C ILE A 65 12.27 10.96 0.36
N LEU A 66 11.25 11.72 0.79
CA LEU A 66 11.41 12.79 1.77
C LEU A 66 11.93 12.28 3.12
N LEU A 67 11.45 11.13 3.59
CA LEU A 67 11.91 10.53 4.84
C LEU A 67 13.37 10.06 4.76
N ILE A 68 13.79 9.48 3.63
CA ILE A 68 15.19 9.09 3.42
C ILE A 68 16.11 10.31 3.39
N ILE A 69 15.72 11.39 2.71
CA ILE A 69 16.48 12.64 2.71
C ILE A 69 16.58 13.20 4.14
N THR A 70 15.47 13.17 4.89
CA THR A 70 15.42 13.65 6.29
C THR A 70 16.34 12.83 7.18
N GLU A 71 16.27 11.50 7.08
CA GLU A 71 17.16 10.57 7.78
C GLU A 71 18.63 10.86 7.47
N TYR A 72 18.98 10.99 6.19
CA TYR A 72 20.32 11.28 5.74
C TYR A 72 20.84 12.60 6.33
N LEU A 73 20.05 13.68 6.25
CA LEU A 73 20.43 14.98 6.80
C LEU A 73 20.63 14.93 8.32
N LEU A 74 19.69 14.33 9.05
CA LEU A 74 19.76 14.24 10.51
C LEU A 74 20.98 13.43 10.97
N PHE A 75 21.23 12.29 10.32
CA PHE A 75 22.33 11.42 10.71
C PHE A 75 23.71 11.98 10.31
N PHE A 76 23.89 12.41 9.06
CA PHE A 76 25.21 12.79 8.55
C PHE A 76 25.58 14.25 8.78
N VAL A 77 24.61 15.17 8.81
CA VAL A 77 24.88 16.61 9.00
C VAL A 77 24.75 17.01 10.46
N PHE A 78 23.73 16.50 11.14
CA PHE A 78 23.42 16.90 12.52
C PHE A 78 23.84 15.87 13.57
N HIS A 79 24.30 14.68 13.16
CA HIS A 79 24.69 13.58 14.05
C HIS A 79 23.58 13.14 15.03
N ILE A 80 22.32 13.24 14.60
CA ILE A 80 21.14 12.82 15.36
C ILE A 80 20.64 11.49 14.78
N ASP A 81 20.67 10.43 15.59
CA ASP A 81 20.07 9.15 15.21
C ASP A 81 18.55 9.16 15.46
N VAL A 82 17.80 9.04 14.37
CA VAL A 82 16.33 8.95 14.37
C VAL A 82 15.83 7.68 13.67
N LEU A 83 16.70 6.72 13.36
CA LEU A 83 16.39 5.56 12.54
C LEU A 83 15.16 4.80 13.07
N PHE A 84 15.17 4.48 14.37
CA PHE A 84 14.07 3.73 14.99
C PHE A 84 12.74 4.49 14.96
N LEU A 85 12.78 5.80 15.22
CA LEU A 85 11.59 6.66 15.17
C LEU A 85 10.98 6.70 13.76
N LEU A 86 11.83 6.85 12.74
CA LEU A 86 11.39 6.89 11.35
C LEU A 86 10.82 5.54 10.90
N ILE A 87 11.43 4.42 11.30
CA ILE A 87 10.89 3.08 11.01
C ILE A 87 9.50 2.91 11.65
N MET A 88 9.30 3.35 12.89
CA MET A 88 7.99 3.30 13.56
C MET A 88 6.96 4.15 12.83
N LEU A 89 7.32 5.38 12.46
CA LEU A 89 6.45 6.27 11.67
C LEU A 89 6.05 5.64 10.33
N GLU A 90 7.02 5.09 9.60
CA GLU A 90 6.78 4.39 8.33
C GLU A 90 5.83 3.19 8.53
N GLY A 91 5.99 2.44 9.62
CA GLY A 91 5.08 1.35 10.00
C GLY A 91 3.64 1.82 10.18
N PHE A 92 3.41 2.92 10.90
CA PHE A 92 2.07 3.51 11.05
C PHE A 92 1.47 3.94 9.71
N ILE A 93 2.29 4.52 8.81
CA ILE A 93 1.84 4.93 7.48
C ILE A 93 1.44 3.71 6.62
N VAL A 94 2.19 2.61 6.71
CA VAL A 94 1.85 1.35 6.02
C VAL A 94 0.52 0.79 6.53
N ILE A 95 0.36 0.69 7.85
CA ILE A 95 -0.90 0.22 8.46
C ILE A 95 -2.07 1.12 8.04
N GLY A 96 -1.89 2.44 8.12
CA GLY A 96 -2.89 3.41 7.67
C GLY A 96 -3.26 3.26 6.20
N THR A 97 -2.29 2.96 5.34
CA THR A 97 -2.53 2.68 3.92
C THR A 97 -3.35 1.42 3.72
N CYS A 98 -3.03 0.33 4.42
CA CYS A 98 -3.79 -0.92 4.36
C CYS A 98 -5.25 -0.70 4.81
N LEU A 99 -5.45 0.03 5.90
CA LEU A 99 -6.78 0.40 6.39
C LEU A 99 -7.53 1.27 5.39
N TYR A 100 -6.87 2.29 4.82
CA TYR A 100 -7.45 3.13 3.77
C TYR A 100 -7.94 2.30 2.58
N VAL A 101 -7.10 1.38 2.07
CA VAL A 101 -7.47 0.52 0.96
C VAL A 101 -8.63 -0.40 1.35
N HIS A 102 -8.59 -1.01 2.53
CA HIS A 102 -9.65 -1.87 3.02
C HIS A 102 -11.00 -1.13 3.09
N LEU A 103 -11.02 0.06 3.71
CA LEU A 103 -12.22 0.88 3.85
C LEU A 103 -12.72 1.43 2.51
N TYR A 104 -11.81 1.80 1.61
CA TYR A 104 -12.15 2.28 0.27
C TYR A 104 -12.91 1.21 -0.52
N VAL A 105 -12.48 -0.05 -0.39
CA VAL A 105 -13.08 -1.20 -1.06
C VAL A 105 -14.40 -1.59 -0.39
N GLU A 106 -14.43 -1.79 0.93
CA GLU A 106 -15.64 -2.19 1.68
C GLU A 106 -16.80 -1.20 1.59
N LYS A 107 -16.53 0.10 1.46
CA LYS A 107 -17.57 1.12 1.29
C LYS A 107 -18.20 1.15 -0.11
N ARG A 108 -17.60 0.47 -1.08
CA ARG A 108 -17.94 0.57 -2.51
C ARG A 108 -18.37 -0.74 -3.14
N ILE A 109 -18.28 -1.87 -2.42
CA ILE A 109 -18.85 -3.17 -2.80
C ILE A 109 -20.14 -3.37 -2.04
#